data_AF-A0A654DZH3-F1
#
_entry.id   AF-A0A654DZH3-F1
#
_cell.length_a   1.000
_cell.length_b   1.000
_cell.length_c   1.000
_cell.angle_alpha   90.00
_cell.angle_beta   90.00
_cell.angle_gamma   90.00
#
_symmetry.space_group_name_H-M   'P 1'
#
loop_
_entity.id
_entity.type
_entity.pdbx_description
1 polymer ?
#
loop_
_entity_poly.entity_id
_entity_poly.type
_entity_poly.pdbx_seq_one_letter_code
_entity_poly.pdbx_strand_id
1 'polypeptide(L)'
;MTLEQLSRLNEKFQQKASGLAELLPGSNLLTFSTTIIRTTKKLDVVLKKVLNAKSEGSFYTQIEAMEEEMDELIFMMDRLDEANRKRNIGTITDVVKAGYELVSLYSLCCDQILERKTKKQDEIE
;
A
#
# COMPACT_ATOMS: atom_id res chain seq x y z
N MET A 1 12.21 0.08 -10.90
CA MET A 1 11.17 -0.94 -10.59
C MET A 1 10.03 -0.78 -11.58
N THR A 2 9.48 -1.87 -12.11
CA THR A 2 8.32 -1.81 -13.01
C THR A 2 7.02 -1.95 -12.22
N LEU A 3 5.89 -1.53 -12.82
CA LEU A 3 4.56 -1.69 -12.21
C LEU A 3 4.20 -3.15 -11.95
N GLU A 4 4.62 -4.05 -12.84
CA GLU A 4 4.44 -5.50 -12.66
C GLU A 4 5.23 -6.04 -11.47
N GLN A 5 6.45 -5.52 -11.24
CA GLN A 5 7.24 -5.88 -10.07
C GLN A 5 6.57 -5.41 -8.78
N LEU A 6 6.03 -4.18 -8.76
CA LEU A 6 5.31 -3.64 -7.61
C LEU A 6 4.05 -4.45 -7.30
N SER A 7 3.23 -4.76 -8.31
CA SER A 7 2.03 -5.56 -8.12
C SER A 7 2.35 -7.00 -7.66
N ARG A 8 3.44 -7.61 -8.14
CA ARG A 8 3.91 -8.92 -7.62
C ARG A 8 4.38 -8.85 -6.17
N LEU A 9 5.04 -7.76 -5.76
CA LEU A 9 5.42 -7.55 -4.36
C LEU A 9 4.19 -7.36 -3.48
N ASN A 10 3.19 -6.63 -3.98
CA ASN A 10 1.91 -6.46 -3.34
C ASN A 10 1.17 -7.81 -3.17
N GLU A 11 1.10 -8.65 -4.20
CA GLU A 11 0.51 -10.00 -4.11
C GLU A 11 1.22 -10.87 -3.07
N LYS A 12 2.55 -10.84 -3.02
CA LYS A 12 3.33 -11.53 -1.98
C LYS A 12 3.04 -10.99 -0.59
N PHE A 13 2.86 -9.67 -0.44
CA PHE A 13 2.47 -9.08 0.82
C PHE A 13 1.08 -9.53 1.25
N GLN A 14 0.10 -9.56 0.33
CA GLN A 14 -1.24 -10.08 0.59
C GLN A 14 -1.22 -11.54 1.06
N GLN A 15 -0.37 -12.39 0.48
CA GLN A 15 -0.20 -13.77 0.93
C GLN A 15 0.35 -13.84 2.37
N LYS A 16 1.33 -13.01 2.70
CA LYS A 16 1.84 -12.90 4.08
C LYS A 16 0.78 -12.40 5.05
N ALA A 17 -0.02 -11.41 4.65
CA ALA A 17 -1.11 -10.88 5.45
C ALA A 17 -2.19 -11.93 5.74
N SER A 18 -2.55 -12.76 4.75
CA SER A 18 -3.48 -13.89 4.94
C SER A 18 -3.03 -14.84 6.04
N GLY A 19 -1.72 -15.07 6.17
CA GLY A 19 -1.15 -15.89 7.23
C GLY A 19 -1.38 -15.33 8.63
N LEU A 20 -1.66 -14.03 8.80
CA LEU A 20 -1.98 -13.44 10.11
C LEU A 20 -3.25 -14.04 10.72
N ALA A 21 -4.24 -14.37 9.90
CA ALA A 21 -5.52 -14.91 10.36
C ALA A 21 -5.36 -16.27 11.07
N GLU A 22 -4.28 -17.00 10.79
CA GLU A 22 -4.02 -18.34 11.31
C GLU A 22 -3.22 -18.33 12.62
N LEU A 23 -2.60 -17.19 13.00
CA LEU A 23 -1.59 -17.15 14.07
C LEU A 23 -2.17 -17.04 15.50
N LEU A 24 -3.36 -16.46 15.68
CA LEU A 24 -3.90 -16.22 17.02
C LEU A 24 -5.42 -16.47 17.08
N PRO A 25 -5.87 -17.67 17.52
CA PRO A 25 -7.28 -17.92 17.76
C PRO A 25 -7.85 -16.93 18.79
N GLY A 26 -8.97 -16.29 18.45
CA GLY A 26 -9.70 -15.35 19.33
C GLY A 26 -9.26 -13.88 19.28
N SER A 27 -8.34 -13.52 18.38
CA SER A 27 -7.93 -12.13 18.17
C SER A 27 -8.56 -11.52 16.90
N ASN A 28 -8.71 -10.19 16.84
CA ASN A 28 -9.19 -9.46 15.66
C ASN A 28 -8.23 -9.55 14.45
N LEU A 29 -7.26 -10.48 14.43
CA LEU A 29 -6.29 -10.64 13.35
C LEU A 29 -6.92 -11.00 12.01
N LEU A 30 -8.06 -11.70 12.00
CA LEU A 30 -8.81 -11.93 10.76
C LEU A 30 -9.29 -10.61 10.13
N THR A 31 -9.76 -9.68 10.97
CA THR A 31 -10.14 -8.33 10.55
C THR A 31 -8.93 -7.55 10.05
N PHE A 32 -7.81 -7.58 10.77
CA PHE A 32 -6.56 -6.96 10.33
C PHE A 32 -6.11 -7.49 8.97
N SER A 33 -6.01 -8.81 8.83
CA SER A 33 -5.66 -9.50 7.59
C SER A 33 -6.57 -9.06 6.44
N THR A 34 -7.88 -9.10 6.64
CA THR A 34 -8.87 -8.75 5.61
C THR A 34 -8.74 -7.30 5.18
N THR A 35 -8.61 -6.38 6.14
CA THR A 35 -8.47 -4.95 5.85
C THR A 35 -7.16 -4.66 5.14
N ILE A 36 -6.03 -5.22 5.60
CA ILE A 36 -4.72 -5.07 4.94
C ILE A 36 -4.78 -5.54 3.48
N ILE A 37 -5.33 -6.74 3.23
CA ILE A 37 -5.45 -7.28 1.87
C ILE A 37 -6.33 -6.37 1.00
N ARG A 38 -7.43 -5.85 1.55
CA ARG A 38 -8.34 -4.96 0.81
C ARG A 38 -7.67 -3.63 0.45
N THR A 39 -7.03 -2.98 1.41
CA THR A 39 -6.33 -1.69 1.23
C THR A 39 -5.20 -1.83 0.21
N THR A 40 -4.38 -2.87 0.36
CA THR A 40 -3.26 -3.13 -0.55
C THR A 40 -3.69 -3.48 -1.98
N LYS A 41 -4.80 -4.21 -2.14
CA LYS A 41 -5.42 -4.42 -3.45
C LYS A 41 -5.96 -3.11 -4.05
N LYS A 42 -6.50 -2.22 -3.22
CA LYS A 42 -7.01 -0.93 -3.66
C LYS A 42 -5.87 -0.01 -4.12
N LEU A 43 -4.68 -0.06 -3.51
CA LEU A 43 -3.48 0.65 -3.99
C LEU A 43 -3.17 0.32 -5.46
N ASP A 44 -3.16 -0.97 -5.84
CA ASP A 44 -2.92 -1.37 -7.24
C ASP A 44 -4.01 -0.87 -8.20
N VAL A 45 -5.27 -0.88 -7.75
CA VAL A 45 -6.40 -0.39 -8.56
C VAL A 45 -6.28 1.11 -8.77
N VAL A 46 -6.00 1.87 -7.71
CA VAL A 46 -5.88 3.33 -7.77
C VAL A 46 -4.66 3.72 -8.58
N LEU A 47 -3.50 3.07 -8.40
CA LEU A 47 -2.31 3.32 -9.21
C LEU A 47 -2.59 3.14 -10.71
N LYS A 48 -3.32 2.09 -11.11
CA LYS A 48 -3.75 1.91 -12.50
C LYS A 48 -4.66 3.05 -12.97
N LYS A 49 -5.52 3.59 -12.11
CA LYS A 49 -6.36 4.75 -12.46
C LYS A 49 -5.54 6.03 -12.60
N VAL A 50 -4.55 6.27 -11.74
CA VAL A 50 -3.60 7.39 -11.85
C VAL A 50 -2.92 7.37 -13.21
N LEU A 51 -2.36 6.22 -13.61
CA LEU A 51 -1.64 6.06 -14.87
C LEU A 51 -2.51 6.22 -16.11
N ASN A 52 -3.81 5.92 -16.00
CA ASN A 52 -4.78 6.02 -17.10
C ASN A 52 -5.63 7.29 -17.03
N ALA A 53 -5.35 8.21 -16.10
CA ALA A 53 -6.12 9.43 -15.92
C ALA A 53 -5.98 10.33 -17.16
N LYS A 54 -7.12 10.68 -17.78
CA LYS A 54 -7.16 11.46 -19.01
C LYS A 54 -7.14 12.97 -18.79
N SER A 55 -7.48 13.43 -17.58
CA SER A 55 -7.53 14.83 -17.21
C SER A 55 -6.69 15.11 -15.97
N GLU A 56 -6.27 16.36 -15.79
CA GLU A 56 -5.55 16.79 -14.60
C GLU A 56 -6.36 16.64 -13.33
N GLY A 57 -7.63 17.09 -13.34
CA GLY A 57 -8.52 16.88 -12.20
C GLY A 57 -8.66 15.41 -11.82
N SER A 58 -8.90 14.53 -12.80
CA SER A 58 -8.98 13.09 -12.52
C SER A 58 -7.66 12.53 -12.00
N PHE A 59 -6.52 13.02 -12.48
CA PHE A 59 -5.21 12.55 -12.04
C PHE A 59 -4.98 12.90 -10.57
N TYR A 60 -5.16 14.16 -10.18
CA TYR A 60 -4.93 14.60 -8.79
C TYR A 60 -5.90 13.92 -7.82
N THR A 61 -7.18 13.77 -8.18
CA THR A 61 -8.14 13.00 -7.36
C THR A 61 -7.70 11.55 -7.17
N GLN A 62 -7.07 10.91 -8.15
CA GLN A 62 -6.56 9.55 -7.96
C GLN A 62 -5.24 9.51 -7.18
N ILE A 63 -4.43 10.56 -7.20
CA ILE A 63 -3.24 10.68 -6.34
C ILE A 63 -3.68 10.80 -4.88
N GLU A 64 -4.62 11.71 -4.57
CA GLU A 64 -5.19 11.86 -3.22
C GLU A 64 -5.77 10.53 -2.71
N ALA A 65 -6.56 9.84 -3.55
CA ALA A 65 -7.11 8.53 -3.20
C ALA A 65 -6.04 7.45 -2.99
N MET A 66 -4.84 7.61 -3.55
CA MET A 66 -3.72 6.69 -3.33
C MET A 66 -3.01 7.00 -2.00
N GLU A 67 -2.85 8.29 -1.68
CA GLU A 67 -2.34 8.76 -0.39
C GLU A 67 -3.22 8.29 0.77
N GLU A 68 -4.55 8.42 0.65
CA GLU A 68 -5.50 7.92 1.66
C GLU A 68 -5.34 6.41 1.94
N GLU A 69 -5.10 5.60 0.89
CA GLU A 69 -4.89 4.16 1.06
C GLU A 69 -3.51 3.82 1.64
N MET A 70 -2.49 4.65 1.37
CA MET A 70 -1.17 4.52 1.99
C MET A 70 -1.26 4.85 3.48
N ASP A 71 -1.97 5.91 3.86
CA ASP A 71 -2.19 6.32 5.24
C ASP A 71 -2.96 5.26 6.03
N GLU A 72 -4.02 4.70 5.45
CA GLU A 72 -4.76 3.58 6.04
C GLU A 72 -3.85 2.36 6.26
N LEU A 73 -2.97 2.05 5.31
CA LEU A 73 -2.03 0.94 5.45
C LEU A 73 -1.01 1.21 6.56
N ILE A 74 -0.45 2.42 6.64
CA ILE A 74 0.45 2.85 7.74
C ILE A 74 -0.26 2.68 9.08
N PHE A 75 -1.48 3.23 9.22
CA PHE A 75 -2.26 3.13 10.44
C PHE A 75 -2.44 1.67 10.87
N MET A 76 -2.74 0.78 9.94
CA MET A 76 -2.88 -0.65 10.22
C MET A 76 -1.57 -1.29 10.66
N MET A 77 -0.42 -0.90 10.08
CA MET A 77 0.89 -1.39 10.51
C MET A 77 1.25 -0.90 11.92
N ASP A 78 0.99 0.38 12.23
CA ASP A 78 1.21 0.96 13.56
C ASP A 78 0.41 0.21 14.63
N ARG A 79 -0.87 -0.06 14.36
CA ARG A 79 -1.75 -0.79 15.28
C ARG A 79 -1.33 -2.24 15.46
N LEU A 80 -0.88 -2.88 14.38
CA LEU A 80 -0.43 -4.25 14.43
C LEU A 80 0.90 -4.38 15.19
N ASP A 81 1.83 -3.44 15.02
CA ASP A 81 3.08 -3.38 15.77
C ASP A 81 2.85 -3.11 17.26
N GLU A 82 1.97 -2.16 17.58
CA GLU A 82 1.57 -1.86 18.95
C GLU A 82 0.96 -3.09 19.65
N ALA A 83 0.07 -3.81 18.97
CA ALA A 83 -0.52 -5.05 19.46
C ALA A 83 0.51 -6.18 19.64
N ASN A 84 1.57 -6.18 18.82
CA ASN A 84 2.64 -7.17 18.88
C ASN A 84 3.73 -6.82 19.90
N ARG A 85 3.82 -5.58 20.37
CA ARG A 85 4.91 -5.09 21.23
C ARG A 85 5.15 -5.94 22.49
N LYS A 86 4.09 -6.51 23.08
CA LYS A 86 4.18 -7.39 24.26
C LYS A 86 4.33 -8.86 23.91
N ARG A 87 3.89 -9.28 22.73
CA ARG A 87 3.85 -10.70 22.31
C ARG A 87 5.10 -11.11 21.53
N ASN A 88 5.73 -10.16 20.83
CA ASN A 88 6.93 -10.33 20.03
C ASN A 88 6.84 -11.50 19.04
N ILE A 89 5.70 -11.61 18.34
CA ILE A 89 5.45 -12.65 17.34
C ILE A 89 6.19 -12.27 16.07
N GLY A 90 7.20 -13.06 15.69
CA GLY A 90 8.07 -12.77 14.55
C GLY A 90 7.31 -12.58 13.23
N THR A 91 6.32 -13.42 12.95
CA THR A 91 5.51 -13.29 11.73
C THR A 91 4.76 -11.96 11.65
N ILE A 92 4.30 -11.43 12.79
CA ILE A 92 3.62 -10.13 12.82
C ILE A 92 4.64 -9.02 12.53
N THR A 93 5.83 -9.08 13.14
CA THR A 93 6.93 -8.14 12.86
C THR A 93 7.33 -8.15 11.38
N ASP A 94 7.38 -9.33 10.76
CA ASP A 94 7.72 -9.46 9.34
C ASP A 94 6.64 -8.87 8.42
N VAL A 95 5.37 -9.01 8.79
CA VAL A 95 4.26 -8.37 8.05
C VAL A 95 4.32 -6.85 8.21
N VAL A 96 4.54 -6.34 9.43
CA VAL A 96 4.66 -4.90 9.68
C VAL A 96 5.77 -4.28 8.83
N LYS A 97 6.96 -4.88 8.83
CA LYS A 97 8.09 -4.43 8.00
C LYS A 97 7.74 -4.44 6.51
N ALA A 98 7.18 -5.54 6.02
CA ALA A 98 6.79 -5.65 4.62
C ALA A 98 5.71 -4.63 4.23
N GLY A 99 4.83 -4.25 5.15
CA GLY A 99 3.83 -3.21 4.93
C GLY A 99 4.45 -1.83 4.75
N TYR A 100 5.36 -1.42 5.63
CA TYR A 100 6.07 -0.14 5.47
C TYR A 100 6.96 -0.10 4.23
N GLU A 101 7.63 -1.21 3.90
CA GLU A 101 8.37 -1.34 2.65
C GLU A 101 7.45 -1.14 1.43
N LEU A 102 6.27 -1.77 1.45
CA LEU A 102 5.30 -1.63 0.37
C LEU A 102 4.82 -0.18 0.22
N VAL A 103 4.45 0.49 1.32
CA VAL A 103 4.05 1.91 1.30
C VAL A 103 5.17 2.79 0.73
N SER A 104 6.41 2.58 1.16
CA SER A 104 7.57 3.32 0.65
C SER A 104 7.73 3.16 -0.87
N LEU A 105 7.48 1.95 -1.38
CA LEU A 105 7.54 1.66 -2.82
C LEU A 105 6.40 2.33 -3.61
N TYR A 106 5.19 2.37 -3.07
CA TYR A 106 4.08 3.12 -3.69
C TYR A 106 4.37 4.61 -3.68
N SER A 107 4.77 5.19 -2.54
CA SER A 107 5.14 6.61 -2.42
C SER A 107 6.20 7.02 -3.44
N LEU A 108 7.29 6.26 -3.56
CA LEU A 108 8.32 6.51 -4.60
C LEU A 108 7.74 6.43 -6.03
N CYS A 109 6.77 5.54 -6.27
CA CYS A 109 6.10 5.46 -7.55
C CYS A 109 5.22 6.70 -7.80
N CYS A 110 4.54 7.23 -6.78
CA CYS A 110 3.74 8.46 -6.86
C CYS A 110 4.63 9.63 -7.25
N ASP A 111 5.75 9.81 -6.56
CA ASP A 111 6.71 10.91 -6.81
C ASP A 111 7.21 10.87 -8.25
N GLN A 112 7.59 9.68 -8.74
CA GLN A 112 8.04 9.51 -10.13
C GLN A 112 6.96 9.83 -11.16
N ILE A 113 5.70 9.49 -10.86
CA ILE A 113 4.57 9.79 -11.75
C ILE A 113 4.30 11.30 -11.76
N LEU A 114 4.33 11.94 -10.59
CA LEU A 114 4.17 13.39 -10.44
C LEU A 114 5.25 14.15 -11.20
N GLU A 115 6.53 13.84 -10.95
CA GLU A 115 7.66 14.49 -11.64
C GLU A 115 7.55 14.40 -13.16
N ARG A 116 7.19 13.22 -13.69
CA ARG A 116 7.03 13.02 -15.13
C ARG A 116 5.89 13.84 -15.72
N LYS A 117 4.85 14.12 -14.93
CA LYS A 117 3.71 14.90 -15.39
C LYS A 117 4.03 16.39 -15.41
N THR A 118 4.70 16.89 -14.36
CA THR A 118 5.12 18.29 -14.27
C THR A 118 6.16 18.62 -15.34
N LYS A 119 7.20 17.78 -15.52
CA LYS A 119 8.21 17.98 -16.58
C LYS A 119 7.61 17.97 -18.00
N LYS A 120 6.55 17.20 -18.23
CA LYS A 120 5.83 17.19 -19.53
C LYS A 120 4.95 18.43 -19.75
N GLN A 121 4.49 19.10 -18.70
CA GLN A 121 3.82 20.39 -18.82
C GLN A 121 4.83 21.47 -19.22
N ASP A 122 6.02 21.47 -18.61
CA ASP A 122 7.08 22.47 -18.86
C ASP A 122 7.69 22.38 -20.28
N GLU A 123 7.60 21.24 -20.96
CA GLU A 123 8.09 21.08 -22.34
C GLU A 123 7.08 21.54 -23.42
N ILE A 124 5.85 21.91 -23.04
CA ILE A 124 4.78 22.31 -23.96
C ILE A 124 4.53 23.84 -23.94
N GLU A 125 5.16 24.57 -23.02
CA GLU A 125 5.22 26.05 -23.01
C GLU A 125 6.37 26.58 -23.86
#